data_AF-A0A4V1M4Z1-F1
#
_entry.id   AF-A0A4V1M4Z1-F1
#
_cell.length_a   1.000
_cell.length_b   1.000
_cell.length_c   1.000
_cell.angle_alpha   90.00
_cell.angle_beta   90.00
_cell.angle_gamma   90.00
#
_symmetry.space_group_name_H-M   'P 1'
#
loop_
_entity.id
_entity.type
_entity.pdbx_description
1 polymer ?
#
loop_
_entity_poly.entity_id
_entity_poly.type
_entity_poly.pdbx_seq_one_letter_code
_entity_poly.pdbx_strand_id
1 'polypeptide(L)'
;MASQATSQAIRQAKSTVSRFTGQQQILRPLRRPSVPEHLLTLADLSPAQISSLLVSAITSKYLCKTYGNNAHRTGLSGSTIALLFSKRSTRTRVASESASMLLGAHPMFLGSGDIQMGVNESVLDTIKVVASMVDGIMARVGEHSEIEEMAKHSPVPVINALSKLYHPTQILADLLTLSETYSDSIPLPNLEGKKIAWVGDTNNITNELLVTCPRLGMKMSVAAPKGYDKVEEVVWNRVLEGGHADSVTLTNSPEEALHDADIVVTDTWISMGMEDEKAARLEAFKGYQITNSMVESAGAKPDWKFLHCLPRKPQEVDDEVFYGPRSLVFPEAENRKWTTVACFNQWFGSRTAPVLANREVSEHEPTQEPEVD
;
A
#
# COMPACT_ATOMS: atom_id res chain seq x y z
N MET A 1 9.47 -33.97 -44.85
CA MET A 1 9.88 -32.55 -44.69
C MET A 1 9.48 -31.93 -43.33
N ALA A 2 8.48 -32.43 -42.60
CA ALA A 2 8.08 -31.88 -41.29
C ALA A 2 8.99 -32.26 -40.08
N SER A 3 9.75 -33.36 -40.12
CA SER A 3 10.60 -33.77 -38.98
C SER A 3 11.98 -33.09 -38.94
N GLN A 4 12.48 -32.62 -40.09
CA GLN A 4 13.75 -31.89 -40.18
C GLN A 4 13.62 -30.44 -39.69
N ALA A 5 12.51 -29.76 -39.98
CA ALA A 5 12.23 -28.41 -39.47
C ALA A 5 12.11 -28.36 -37.94
N THR A 6 11.48 -29.39 -37.35
CA THR A 6 11.31 -29.52 -35.89
C THR A 6 12.64 -29.78 -35.18
N SER A 7 13.54 -30.56 -35.80
CA SER A 7 14.89 -30.83 -35.26
C SER A 7 15.83 -29.62 -35.34
N GLN A 8 15.65 -28.75 -36.34
CA GLN A 8 16.40 -27.50 -36.49
C GLN A 8 15.97 -26.44 -35.47
N ALA A 9 14.66 -26.33 -35.19
CA ALA A 9 14.13 -25.43 -34.17
C ALA A 9 14.58 -25.82 -32.75
N ILE A 10 14.62 -27.11 -32.43
CA ILE A 10 15.10 -27.61 -31.12
C ILE A 10 16.61 -27.40 -30.96
N ARG A 11 17.41 -27.51 -32.03
CA ARG A 11 18.85 -27.19 -32.01
C ARG A 11 19.11 -25.70 -31.83
N GLN A 12 18.32 -24.82 -32.46
CA GLN A 12 18.41 -23.37 -32.25
C GLN A 12 18.04 -22.98 -30.81
N ALA A 13 16.95 -23.54 -30.26
CA ALA A 13 16.55 -23.30 -28.88
C ALA A 13 17.61 -23.76 -27.86
N LYS A 14 18.22 -24.93 -28.05
CA LYS A 14 19.31 -25.42 -27.18
C LYS A 14 20.58 -24.57 -27.28
N SER A 15 20.90 -24.02 -28.47
CA SER A 15 22.06 -23.13 -28.63
C SER A 15 21.85 -21.75 -28.00
N THR A 16 20.60 -21.25 -27.99
CA THR A 16 20.25 -19.98 -27.33
C THR A 16 20.32 -20.13 -25.81
N VAL A 17 19.81 -21.23 -25.26
CA VAL A 17 19.92 -21.55 -23.82
C VAL A 17 21.38 -21.80 -23.40
N SER A 18 22.19 -22.44 -24.25
CA SER A 18 23.61 -22.69 -23.96
C SER A 18 24.49 -21.44 -24.03
N ARG A 19 24.08 -20.38 -24.74
CA ARG A 19 24.78 -19.08 -24.70
C ARG A 19 24.55 -18.31 -23.40
N PHE A 20 23.48 -18.61 -22.66
CA PHE A 20 23.23 -18.05 -21.33
C PHE A 20 23.97 -18.79 -20.20
N THR A 21 24.47 -20.00 -20.43
CA THR A 21 25.17 -20.80 -19.41
C THR A 21 26.70 -20.71 -19.49
N GLY A 22 27.25 -19.93 -20.43
CA GLY A 22 28.69 -19.84 -20.71
C GLY A 22 29.43 -18.65 -20.07
N GLN A 23 28.73 -17.73 -19.42
CA GLN A 23 29.35 -16.69 -18.60
C GLN A 23 28.61 -16.60 -17.28
N GLN A 24 29.14 -17.26 -16.26
CA GLN A 24 28.89 -16.90 -14.87
C GLN A 24 29.49 -15.50 -14.61
N GLN A 25 28.95 -14.46 -15.24
CA GLN A 25 28.91 -13.18 -14.55
C GLN A 25 27.93 -13.39 -13.42
N ILE A 26 28.48 -13.43 -12.20
CA ILE A 26 27.73 -13.34 -10.96
C ILE A 26 26.80 -12.14 -11.12
N LEU A 27 25.53 -12.39 -11.48
CA LEU A 27 24.48 -11.40 -11.41
C LEU A 27 24.38 -11.07 -9.94
N ARG A 28 25.07 -10.00 -9.52
CA ARG A 28 24.84 -9.40 -8.21
C ARG A 28 23.32 -9.19 -8.15
N PRO A 29 22.61 -9.71 -7.13
CA PRO A 29 21.20 -9.37 -6.97
C PRO A 29 21.14 -7.85 -6.98
N LEU A 30 20.33 -7.27 -7.89
CA LEU A 30 20.04 -5.85 -7.87
C LEU A 30 19.65 -5.53 -6.42
N ARG A 31 20.51 -4.78 -5.71
CA ARG A 31 20.24 -4.42 -4.32
C ARG A 31 18.91 -3.66 -4.35
N ARG A 32 17.87 -4.25 -3.75
CA ARG A 32 16.62 -3.53 -3.51
C ARG A 32 16.98 -2.22 -2.79
N PRO A 33 16.40 -1.07 -3.17
CA PRO A 33 16.62 0.16 -2.43
C PRO A 33 16.36 -0.10 -0.95
N SER A 34 17.26 0.32 -0.07
CA SER A 34 17.07 0.18 1.38
C SER A 34 15.83 0.99 1.77
N VAL A 35 14.77 0.32 2.21
CA VAL A 35 13.57 0.98 2.74
C VAL A 35 13.75 1.32 4.21
N PRO A 36 13.00 2.30 4.75
CA PRO A 36 12.90 2.50 6.19
C PRO A 36 12.45 1.22 6.90
N GLU A 37 12.81 1.08 8.18
CA GLU A 37 12.48 -0.12 8.99
C GLU A 37 10.97 -0.33 9.16
N HIS A 38 10.21 0.77 9.17
CA HIS A 38 8.75 0.79 9.31
C HIS A 38 8.12 1.54 8.14
N LEU A 39 6.82 1.31 7.90
CA LEU A 39 6.02 2.06 6.94
C LEU A 39 4.94 2.85 7.68
N LEU A 40 5.19 4.12 7.98
CA LEU A 40 4.24 4.99 8.68
C LEU A 40 3.43 5.87 7.71
N THR A 41 4.10 6.41 6.69
CA THR A 41 3.51 7.15 5.58
C THR A 41 4.36 6.93 4.32
N LEU A 42 3.79 7.12 3.13
CA LEU A 42 4.53 7.13 1.87
C LEU A 42 5.45 8.36 1.74
N ALA A 43 5.28 9.39 2.58
CA ALA A 43 6.21 10.51 2.68
C ALA A 43 7.64 10.05 3.00
N ASP A 44 7.78 8.93 3.72
CA ASP A 44 9.07 8.37 4.15
C ASP A 44 9.75 7.52 3.06
N LEU A 45 9.07 7.28 1.94
CA LEU A 45 9.60 6.54 0.79
C LEU A 45 9.92 7.49 -0.35
N SER A 46 11.07 7.31 -1.00
CA SER A 46 11.37 7.95 -2.29
C SER A 46 10.42 7.50 -3.40
N PRO A 47 10.22 8.31 -4.45
CA PRO A 47 9.45 7.91 -5.63
C PRO A 47 9.89 6.56 -6.22
N ALA A 48 11.19 6.28 -6.27
CA ALA A 48 11.72 5.00 -6.75
C ALA A 48 11.31 3.81 -5.87
N GLN A 49 11.24 3.99 -4.54
CA GLN A 49 10.78 2.95 -3.62
C GLN A 49 9.27 2.70 -3.79
N ILE A 50 8.47 3.75 -3.95
CA ILE A 50 7.03 3.62 -4.25
C ILE A 50 6.85 2.86 -5.56
N SER A 51 7.53 3.25 -6.64
CA SER A 51 7.48 2.56 -7.93
C SER A 51 7.90 1.08 -7.81
N SER A 52 8.92 0.78 -7.01
CA SER A 52 9.33 -0.61 -6.76
C SER A 52 8.24 -1.44 -6.06
N LEU A 53 7.49 -0.85 -5.13
CA LEU A 53 6.35 -1.52 -4.48
C LEU A 53 5.22 -1.79 -5.47
N LEU A 54 4.88 -0.82 -6.32
CA LEU A 54 3.85 -0.97 -7.33
C LEU A 54 4.23 -2.05 -8.37
N VAL A 55 5.49 -2.07 -8.83
CA VAL A 55 6.01 -3.12 -9.71
C VAL A 55 5.94 -4.50 -9.02
N SER A 56 6.28 -4.59 -7.74
CA SER A 56 6.12 -5.84 -7.00
C SER A 56 4.65 -6.27 -6.92
N ALA A 57 3.74 -5.34 -6.67
CA ALA A 57 2.31 -5.62 -6.52
C ALA A 57 1.69 -6.13 -7.83
N ILE A 58 1.93 -5.44 -8.95
CA ILE A 58 1.42 -5.86 -10.27
C ILE A 58 2.01 -7.21 -10.69
N THR A 59 3.30 -7.45 -10.41
CA THR A 59 3.94 -8.73 -10.70
C THR A 59 3.28 -9.87 -9.93
N SER A 60 3.05 -9.68 -8.62
CA SER A 60 2.35 -10.64 -7.78
C SER A 60 0.92 -10.91 -8.28
N LYS A 61 0.18 -9.86 -8.64
CA LYS A 61 -1.17 -9.96 -9.21
C LYS A 61 -1.16 -10.77 -10.50
N TYR A 62 -0.30 -10.40 -11.45
CA TYR A 62 -0.18 -11.08 -12.74
C TYR A 62 0.16 -12.56 -12.59
N LEU A 63 1.15 -12.91 -11.75
CA LEU A 63 1.54 -14.30 -11.51
C LEU A 63 0.36 -15.11 -10.97
N CYS A 64 -0.35 -14.60 -9.97
CA CYS A 64 -1.45 -15.32 -9.33
C CYS A 64 -2.66 -15.45 -10.26
N LYS A 65 -3.00 -14.40 -11.02
CA LYS A 65 -4.14 -14.41 -11.94
C LYS A 65 -3.89 -15.29 -13.16
N THR A 66 -2.64 -15.41 -13.63
CA THR A 66 -2.29 -16.19 -14.82
C THR A 66 -2.01 -17.66 -14.50
N TYR A 67 -1.30 -17.94 -13.41
CA TYR A 67 -0.77 -19.27 -13.10
C TYR A 67 -1.32 -19.86 -11.79
N GLY A 68 -2.24 -19.16 -11.13
CA GLY A 68 -2.78 -19.53 -9.82
C GLY A 68 -1.88 -19.10 -8.66
N ASN A 69 -2.44 -19.11 -7.44
CA ASN A 69 -1.75 -18.62 -6.24
C ASN A 69 -0.42 -19.33 -5.95
N ASN A 70 -0.29 -20.61 -6.31
CA ASN A 70 0.92 -21.41 -6.09
C ASN A 70 2.12 -20.93 -6.94
N ALA A 71 1.90 -20.09 -7.95
CA ALA A 71 2.96 -19.51 -8.74
C ALA A 71 3.69 -18.36 -8.01
N HIS A 72 3.11 -17.86 -6.92
CA HIS A 72 3.76 -16.87 -6.07
C HIS A 72 4.77 -17.54 -5.14
N ARG A 73 5.94 -16.92 -4.93
CA ARG A 73 6.92 -17.39 -3.94
C ARG A 73 6.39 -17.19 -2.52
N THR A 74 6.51 -18.20 -1.67
CA THR A 74 6.15 -18.14 -0.25
C THR A 74 7.30 -17.55 0.58
N GLY A 75 7.57 -16.26 0.39
CA GLY A 75 8.70 -15.56 1.04
C GLY A 75 8.60 -15.47 2.57
N LEU A 76 7.44 -15.76 3.14
CA LEU A 76 7.13 -15.67 4.56
C LEU A 76 6.67 -17.02 5.15
N SER A 77 7.07 -18.13 4.51
CA SER A 77 6.69 -19.47 4.98
C SER A 77 7.11 -19.68 6.44
N GLY A 78 6.14 -19.95 7.30
CA GLY A 78 6.37 -20.17 8.73
C GLY A 78 6.48 -18.90 9.58
N SER A 79 6.44 -17.72 8.95
CA SER A 79 6.37 -16.45 9.68
C SER A 79 4.98 -16.22 10.28
N THR A 80 4.92 -15.44 11.34
CA THR A 80 3.68 -14.99 11.98
C THR A 80 3.57 -13.47 11.87
N ILE A 81 2.37 -12.97 11.54
CA ILE A 81 2.12 -11.54 11.35
C ILE A 81 0.99 -11.11 12.28
N ALA A 82 1.26 -10.18 13.19
CA ALA A 82 0.23 -9.57 14.02
C ALA A 82 -0.55 -8.52 13.22
N LEU A 83 -1.86 -8.66 13.18
CA LEU A 83 -2.80 -7.72 12.58
C LEU A 83 -3.57 -7.01 13.70
N LEU A 84 -3.05 -5.88 14.17
CA LEU A 84 -3.62 -5.10 15.29
C LEU A 84 -4.69 -4.13 14.80
N PHE A 85 -5.92 -4.22 15.31
CA PHE A 85 -7.05 -3.40 14.85
C PHE A 85 -7.82 -2.76 16.01
N SER A 86 -7.60 -1.46 16.23
CA SER A 86 -8.39 -0.65 17.18
C SER A 86 -9.85 -0.44 16.71
N LYS A 87 -10.04 -0.35 15.39
CA LYS A 87 -11.35 -0.12 14.73
C LYS A 87 -11.65 -1.22 13.73
N ARG A 88 -12.95 -1.49 13.54
CA ARG A 88 -13.43 -2.49 12.56
C ARG A 88 -12.97 -2.17 11.15
N SER A 89 -12.62 -3.22 10.39
CA SER A 89 -12.26 -3.11 8.97
C SER A 89 -12.61 -4.39 8.23
N THR A 90 -13.31 -4.27 7.10
CA THR A 90 -13.49 -5.40 6.17
C THR A 90 -12.32 -5.48 5.19
N ARG A 91 -12.09 -4.41 4.41
CA ARG A 91 -11.15 -4.40 3.29
C ARG A 91 -9.71 -4.61 3.73
N THR A 92 -9.24 -3.82 4.70
CA THR A 92 -7.87 -3.98 5.22
C THR A 92 -7.67 -5.36 5.81
N ARG A 93 -8.62 -5.86 6.62
CA ARG A 93 -8.50 -7.18 7.26
C ARG A 93 -8.40 -8.29 6.22
N VAL A 94 -9.34 -8.35 5.28
CA VAL A 94 -9.38 -9.39 4.24
C VAL A 94 -8.14 -9.31 3.33
N ALA A 95 -7.70 -8.09 2.97
CA ALA A 95 -6.48 -7.89 2.19
C ALA A 95 -5.25 -8.43 2.93
N SER A 96 -5.06 -8.06 4.21
CA SER A 96 -3.91 -8.47 5.01
C SER A 96 -3.89 -9.96 5.35
N GLU A 97 -5.02 -10.55 5.74
CA GLU A 97 -5.10 -11.99 6.02
C GLU A 97 -4.82 -12.80 4.73
N SER A 98 -5.45 -12.44 3.62
CA SER A 98 -5.25 -13.15 2.35
C SER A 98 -3.85 -12.95 1.75
N ALA A 99 -3.23 -11.78 1.96
CA ALA A 99 -1.84 -11.53 1.60
C ALA A 99 -0.86 -12.37 2.44
N SER A 100 -1.08 -12.45 3.75
CA SER A 100 -0.28 -13.31 4.66
C SER A 100 -0.29 -14.75 4.20
N MET A 101 -1.50 -15.29 3.98
CA MET A 101 -1.68 -16.68 3.53
C MET A 101 -1.04 -16.94 2.16
N LEU A 102 -1.16 -16.00 1.22
CA LEU A 102 -0.51 -16.12 -0.09
C LEU A 102 1.02 -16.21 0.02
N LEU A 103 1.60 -15.50 0.98
CA LEU A 103 3.05 -15.49 1.22
C LEU A 103 3.55 -16.64 2.12
N GLY A 104 2.65 -17.49 2.60
CA GLY A 104 2.97 -18.61 3.50
C GLY A 104 3.06 -18.24 4.98
N ALA A 105 2.70 -17.01 5.35
CA ALA A 105 2.65 -16.57 6.74
C ALA A 105 1.32 -16.93 7.40
N HIS A 106 1.34 -17.02 8.73
CA HIS A 106 0.14 -17.14 9.55
C HIS A 106 -0.30 -15.76 10.07
N PRO A 107 -1.45 -15.22 9.64
CA PRO A 107 -1.98 -13.97 10.18
C PRO A 107 -2.65 -14.18 11.54
N MET A 108 -2.32 -13.35 12.52
CA MET A 108 -2.97 -13.29 13.83
C MET A 108 -3.79 -12.02 13.93
N PHE A 109 -5.12 -12.13 13.82
CA PHE A 109 -6.02 -11.00 13.99
C PHE A 109 -6.20 -10.68 15.47
N LEU A 110 -5.88 -9.44 15.85
CA LEU A 110 -5.89 -8.94 17.22
C LEU A 110 -6.74 -7.67 17.26
N GLY A 111 -8.05 -7.83 17.45
CA GLY A 111 -8.99 -6.71 17.55
C GLY A 111 -9.00 -6.07 18.94
N SER A 112 -9.55 -4.87 19.05
CA SER A 112 -9.73 -4.15 20.33
C SER A 112 -10.59 -4.89 21.36
N GLY A 113 -11.43 -5.83 20.93
CA GLY A 113 -12.17 -6.72 21.83
C GLY A 113 -11.41 -7.97 22.28
N ASP A 114 -10.25 -8.24 21.68
CA ASP A 114 -9.49 -9.49 21.85
C ASP A 114 -8.24 -9.30 22.74
N ILE A 115 -7.65 -8.10 22.75
CA ILE A 115 -6.40 -7.79 23.46
C ILE A 115 -6.56 -6.64 24.47
N GLN A 116 -5.56 -6.47 25.35
CA GLN A 116 -5.61 -5.52 26.47
C GLN A 116 -5.12 -4.10 26.13
N MET A 117 -4.60 -3.90 24.91
CA MET A 117 -3.99 -2.65 24.45
C MET A 117 -4.94 -1.47 24.57
N GLY A 118 -4.53 -0.43 25.30
CA GLY A 118 -5.29 0.80 25.51
C GLY A 118 -6.43 0.69 26.54
N VAL A 119 -6.64 -0.49 27.14
CA VAL A 119 -7.62 -0.71 28.22
C VAL A 119 -6.91 -1.06 29.51
N ASN A 120 -6.22 -2.21 29.54
CA ASN A 120 -5.52 -2.71 30.74
C ASN A 120 -4.00 -2.78 30.53
N GLU A 121 -3.50 -2.49 29.32
CA GLU A 121 -2.08 -2.53 28.98
C GLU A 121 -1.70 -1.33 28.10
N SER A 122 -0.49 -0.78 28.33
CA SER A 122 0.05 0.33 27.54
C SER A 122 0.45 -0.13 26.13
N VAL A 123 0.48 0.78 25.16
CA VAL A 123 0.98 0.47 23.80
C VAL A 123 2.42 -0.04 23.86
N LEU A 124 3.27 0.55 24.70
CA LEU A 124 4.66 0.15 24.89
C LEU A 124 4.78 -1.32 25.35
N ASP A 125 4.04 -1.70 26.39
CA ASP A 125 4.13 -3.04 26.96
C ASP A 125 3.54 -4.08 26.00
N THR A 126 2.38 -3.79 25.39
CA THR A 126 1.79 -4.65 24.35
C THR A 126 2.79 -4.88 23.22
N ILE A 127 3.48 -3.84 22.74
CA ILE A 127 4.41 -3.98 21.62
C ILE A 127 5.65 -4.78 22.02
N LYS A 128 6.20 -4.58 23.22
CA LYS A 128 7.31 -5.41 23.71
C LYS A 128 6.95 -6.89 23.76
N VAL A 129 5.72 -7.22 24.18
CA VAL A 129 5.24 -8.60 24.23
C VAL A 129 4.98 -9.14 22.82
N VAL A 130 4.11 -8.49 22.05
CA VAL A 130 3.67 -8.96 20.73
C VAL A 130 4.85 -9.07 19.77
N ALA A 131 5.69 -8.04 19.67
CA ALA A 131 6.83 -8.02 18.75
C ALA A 131 7.93 -9.05 19.10
N SER A 132 7.92 -9.62 20.31
CA SER A 132 8.81 -10.73 20.67
C SER A 132 8.33 -12.09 20.13
N MET A 133 7.08 -12.17 19.69
CA MET A 133 6.40 -13.42 19.29
C MET A 133 6.02 -13.46 17.82
N VAL A 134 6.19 -12.36 17.08
CA VAL A 134 5.82 -12.25 15.65
C VAL A 134 6.96 -11.69 14.81
N ASP A 135 6.89 -11.92 13.50
CA ASP A 135 7.92 -11.47 12.55
C ASP A 135 7.61 -10.09 11.93
N GLY A 136 6.38 -9.62 12.10
CA GLY A 136 5.92 -8.35 11.55
C GLY A 136 4.57 -7.92 12.14
N ILE A 137 4.35 -6.61 12.16
CA ILE A 137 3.13 -5.99 12.69
C ILE A 137 2.52 -5.12 11.60
N MET A 138 1.22 -5.29 11.35
CA MET A 138 0.41 -4.34 10.60
C MET A 138 -0.70 -3.84 11.51
N ALA A 139 -0.78 -2.52 11.71
CA ALA A 139 -1.65 -1.94 12.72
C ALA A 139 -2.56 -0.85 12.15
N ARG A 140 -3.86 -0.96 12.46
CA ARG A 140 -4.88 0.06 12.26
C ARG A 140 -5.19 0.70 13.60
N VAL A 141 -4.73 1.93 13.79
CA VAL A 141 -4.74 2.65 15.07
C VAL A 141 -5.71 3.84 15.05
N GLY A 142 -5.95 4.42 16.22
CA GLY A 142 -6.73 5.64 16.35
C GLY A 142 -5.87 6.85 15.98
N GLU A 143 -5.09 7.32 16.93
CA GLU A 143 -4.17 8.46 16.75
C GLU A 143 -2.87 8.03 16.06
N HIS A 144 -2.21 8.97 15.37
CA HIS A 144 -0.95 8.66 14.67
C HIS A 144 0.22 8.41 15.64
N SER A 145 0.20 9.05 16.81
CA SER A 145 1.21 8.82 17.86
C SER A 145 1.24 7.37 18.34
N GLU A 146 0.12 6.64 18.28
CA GLU A 146 0.09 5.21 18.63
C GLU A 146 0.99 4.41 17.68
N ILE A 147 0.92 4.63 16.36
CA ILE A 147 1.75 3.88 15.41
C ILE A 147 3.23 4.32 15.49
N GLU A 148 3.50 5.59 15.82
CA GLU A 148 4.87 6.09 16.07
C GLU A 148 5.49 5.45 17.31
N GLU A 149 4.73 5.34 18.41
CA GLU A 149 5.13 4.64 19.64
C GLU A 149 5.43 3.16 19.35
N MET A 150 4.57 2.50 18.56
CA MET A 150 4.80 1.12 18.12
C MET A 150 6.11 0.98 17.34
N ALA A 151 6.32 1.82 16.33
CA ALA A 151 7.53 1.78 15.51
C ALA A 151 8.81 2.04 16.33
N LYS A 152 8.77 3.01 17.24
CA LYS A 152 9.91 3.36 18.11
C LYS A 152 10.38 2.19 19.00
N HIS A 153 9.46 1.33 19.43
CA HIS A 153 9.74 0.29 20.42
C HIS A 153 9.71 -1.14 19.87
N SER A 154 9.23 -1.33 18.64
CA SER A 154 9.13 -2.65 18.03
C SER A 154 10.47 -3.10 17.45
N PRO A 155 11.02 -4.26 17.88
CA PRO A 155 12.17 -4.87 17.23
C PRO A 155 11.86 -5.46 15.85
N VAL A 156 10.59 -5.50 15.42
CA VAL A 156 10.15 -5.99 14.11
C VAL A 156 9.46 -4.90 13.29
N PRO A 157 9.41 -5.00 11.95
CA PRO A 157 8.80 -4.00 11.10
C PRO A 157 7.33 -3.76 11.44
N VAL A 158 6.92 -2.49 11.37
CA VAL A 158 5.55 -2.03 11.66
C VAL A 158 5.00 -1.33 10.42
N ILE A 159 3.82 -1.72 9.98
CA ILE A 159 3.13 -1.13 8.84
C ILE A 159 1.85 -0.44 9.31
N ASN A 160 1.74 0.86 9.03
CA ASN A 160 0.54 1.65 9.22
C ASN A 160 -0.54 1.23 8.22
N ALA A 161 -1.56 0.53 8.73
CA ALA A 161 -2.70 0.10 7.96
C ALA A 161 -3.79 1.17 7.84
N LEU A 162 -3.81 2.12 8.77
CA LEU A 162 -4.61 3.35 8.84
C LEU A 162 -4.36 3.97 10.22
N SER A 163 -4.19 5.29 10.25
CA SER A 163 -4.24 6.14 11.45
C SER A 163 -5.14 7.33 11.16
N LYS A 164 -5.40 8.19 12.15
CA LYS A 164 -6.09 9.47 11.94
C LYS A 164 -5.37 10.40 10.97
N LEU A 165 -4.04 10.34 10.89
CA LEU A 165 -3.25 11.25 10.05
C LEU A 165 -3.03 10.69 8.64
N TYR A 166 -2.75 9.39 8.52
CA TYR A 166 -2.19 8.77 7.31
C TYR A 166 -2.79 7.38 7.02
N HIS A 167 -2.86 7.02 5.74
CA HIS A 167 -3.32 5.73 5.23
C HIS A 167 -2.50 5.25 4.02
N PRO A 168 -1.20 4.89 4.20
CA PRO A 168 -0.29 4.62 3.08
C PRO A 168 -0.71 3.41 2.24
N THR A 169 -1.28 2.38 2.87
CA THR A 169 -1.72 1.17 2.15
C THR A 169 -2.97 1.37 1.27
N GLN A 170 -3.77 2.42 1.51
CA GLN A 170 -4.85 2.79 0.59
C GLN A 170 -4.25 3.46 -0.64
N ILE A 171 -3.41 4.48 -0.45
CA ILE A 171 -2.84 5.25 -1.58
C ILE A 171 -1.95 4.38 -2.47
N LEU A 172 -1.26 3.36 -1.94
CA LEU A 172 -0.59 2.38 -2.79
C LEU A 172 -1.56 1.64 -3.72
N ALA A 173 -2.75 1.27 -3.24
CA ALA A 173 -3.76 0.61 -4.06
C ALA A 173 -4.35 1.56 -5.09
N ASP A 174 -4.57 2.82 -4.72
CA ASP A 174 -5.03 3.86 -5.64
C ASP A 174 -4.02 4.03 -6.78
N LEU A 175 -2.74 4.21 -6.45
CA LEU A 175 -1.66 4.36 -7.42
C LEU A 175 -1.54 3.13 -8.33
N LEU A 176 -1.61 1.90 -7.78
CA LEU A 176 -1.61 0.68 -8.60
C LEU A 176 -2.78 0.68 -9.58
N THR A 177 -3.98 1.04 -9.11
CA THR A 177 -5.21 1.06 -9.93
C THR A 177 -5.13 2.08 -11.05
N LEU A 178 -4.62 3.28 -10.76
CA LEU A 178 -4.40 4.32 -11.75
C LEU A 178 -3.33 3.91 -12.76
N SER A 179 -2.23 3.32 -12.29
CA SER A 179 -1.19 2.80 -13.17
C SER A 179 -1.73 1.74 -14.14
N GLU A 180 -2.53 0.78 -13.67
CA GLU A 180 -3.19 -0.22 -14.53
C GLU A 180 -4.16 0.42 -15.52
N THR A 181 -4.84 1.50 -15.12
CA THR A 181 -5.81 2.18 -16.00
C THR A 181 -5.13 2.91 -17.16
N TYR A 182 -3.92 3.43 -16.97
CA TYR A 182 -3.21 4.21 -18.00
C TYR A 182 -2.18 3.39 -18.79
N SER A 183 -1.82 2.17 -18.35
CA SER A 183 -0.99 1.23 -19.12
C SER A 183 -1.03 -0.17 -18.53
N ASP A 184 -1.12 -1.17 -19.41
CA ASP A 184 -1.04 -2.59 -19.07
C ASP A 184 0.39 -3.16 -19.14
N SER A 185 1.39 -2.31 -19.39
CA SER A 185 2.79 -2.70 -19.59
C SER A 185 3.68 -2.32 -18.41
N ILE A 186 4.73 -3.13 -18.17
CA ILE A 186 5.83 -2.82 -17.25
C ILE A 186 6.99 -2.19 -18.06
N PRO A 187 7.62 -1.09 -17.59
CA PRO A 187 7.38 -0.41 -16.32
C PRO A 187 6.01 0.29 -16.28
N LEU A 188 5.42 0.34 -15.09
CA LEU A 188 4.14 1.04 -14.87
C LEU A 188 4.22 2.48 -15.39
N PRO A 189 3.12 3.02 -15.94
CA PRO A 189 3.15 4.34 -16.54
C PRO A 189 3.44 5.36 -15.45
N ASN A 190 4.22 6.38 -15.83
CA ASN A 190 4.39 7.54 -14.98
C ASN A 190 3.05 8.29 -14.90
N LEU A 191 2.58 8.56 -13.68
CA LEU A 191 1.37 9.34 -13.44
C LEU A 191 1.64 10.86 -13.49
N GLU A 192 2.88 11.27 -13.78
CA GLU A 192 3.29 12.65 -13.94
C GLU A 192 2.35 13.46 -14.86
N GLY A 193 2.01 14.66 -14.42
CA GLY A 193 1.11 15.57 -15.12
C GLY A 193 -0.38 15.26 -14.96
N LYS A 194 -0.77 14.09 -14.43
CA LYS A 194 -2.17 13.78 -14.12
C LYS A 194 -2.65 14.63 -12.94
N LYS A 195 -3.90 15.11 -13.01
CA LYS A 195 -4.54 15.88 -11.94
C LYS A 195 -5.53 15.02 -11.15
N ILE A 196 -5.32 14.92 -9.84
CA ILE A 196 -6.29 14.39 -8.87
C ILE A 196 -7.11 15.55 -8.30
N ALA A 197 -8.43 15.43 -8.36
CA ALA A 197 -9.37 16.31 -7.68
C ALA A 197 -10.04 15.56 -6.52
N TRP A 198 -9.70 15.94 -5.30
CA TRP A 198 -10.40 15.53 -4.09
C TRP A 198 -11.58 16.47 -3.84
N VAL A 199 -12.76 15.90 -3.60
CA VAL A 199 -13.97 16.65 -3.20
C VAL A 199 -14.56 16.00 -1.96
N GLY A 200 -14.51 16.67 -0.82
CA GLY A 200 -15.01 16.13 0.44
C GLY A 200 -14.25 16.64 1.66
N ASP A 201 -14.28 15.88 2.75
CA ASP A 201 -13.63 16.23 4.01
C ASP A 201 -12.10 16.12 3.88
N THR A 202 -11.33 16.98 4.53
CA THR A 202 -9.88 16.75 4.64
C THR A 202 -9.62 15.69 5.72
N ASN A 203 -9.11 14.52 5.31
CA ASN A 203 -8.92 13.40 6.21
C ASN A 203 -7.60 12.65 5.95
N ASN A 204 -7.41 11.49 6.56
CA ASN A 204 -6.21 10.68 6.39
C ASN A 204 -5.92 10.25 4.94
N ILE A 205 -6.94 10.10 4.10
CA ILE A 205 -6.77 9.79 2.67
C ILE A 205 -6.22 11.03 1.97
N THR A 206 -6.84 12.20 2.16
CA THR A 206 -6.39 13.46 1.57
C THR A 206 -4.97 13.80 2.02
N ASN A 207 -4.66 13.62 3.30
CA ASN A 207 -3.34 13.85 3.86
C ASN A 207 -2.29 12.96 3.21
N GLU A 208 -2.57 11.67 3.05
CA GLU A 208 -1.65 10.74 2.40
C GLU A 208 -1.47 11.07 0.90
N LEU A 209 -2.54 11.45 0.20
CA LEU A 209 -2.47 11.94 -1.19
C LEU A 209 -1.56 13.17 -1.31
N LEU A 210 -1.72 14.15 -0.40
CA LEU A 210 -0.93 15.40 -0.38
C LEU A 210 0.57 15.14 -0.21
N VAL A 211 0.97 14.22 0.67
CA VAL A 211 2.39 13.89 0.89
C VAL A 211 2.96 12.89 -0.12
N THR A 212 2.14 12.39 -1.06
CA THR A 212 2.54 11.34 -2.02
C THR A 212 2.49 11.82 -3.47
N CYS A 213 1.30 12.18 -3.97
CA CYS A 213 1.06 12.38 -5.40
C CYS A 213 1.90 13.49 -6.03
N PRO A 214 2.10 14.67 -5.38
CA PRO A 214 2.96 15.71 -5.94
C PRO A 214 4.42 15.27 -6.15
N ARG A 215 4.94 14.40 -5.27
CA ARG A 215 6.30 13.84 -5.38
C ARG A 215 6.46 12.87 -6.55
N LEU A 216 5.33 12.37 -7.07
CA LEU A 216 5.26 11.54 -8.28
C LEU A 216 4.96 12.39 -9.53
N GLY A 217 5.06 13.73 -9.43
CA GLY A 217 4.81 14.66 -10.54
C GLY A 217 3.33 14.88 -10.85
N MET A 218 2.41 14.41 -10.01
CA MET A 218 0.98 14.64 -10.18
C MET A 218 0.58 16.02 -9.66
N LYS A 219 -0.51 16.57 -10.19
CA LYS A 219 -1.19 17.74 -9.64
C LYS A 219 -2.33 17.32 -8.74
N MET A 220 -2.60 18.13 -7.73
CA MET A 220 -3.64 17.89 -6.74
C MET A 220 -4.50 19.13 -6.57
N SER A 221 -5.80 18.95 -6.47
CA SER A 221 -6.73 19.97 -5.98
C SER A 221 -7.64 19.38 -4.93
N VAL A 222 -7.84 20.10 -3.83
CA VAL A 222 -8.64 19.66 -2.68
C VAL A 222 -9.75 20.67 -2.48
N ALA A 223 -10.98 20.26 -2.77
CA ALA A 223 -12.19 21.01 -2.42
C ALA A 223 -12.80 20.44 -1.15
N ALA A 224 -12.89 21.28 -0.12
CA ALA A 224 -13.57 20.96 1.13
C ALA A 224 -14.43 22.14 1.61
N PRO A 225 -15.58 21.90 2.28
CA PRO A 225 -16.37 22.99 2.83
C PRO A 225 -15.59 23.81 3.86
N LYS A 226 -15.90 25.10 4.00
CA LYS A 226 -15.29 25.95 5.03
C LYS A 226 -15.47 25.34 6.43
N GLY A 227 -14.38 25.24 7.18
CA GLY A 227 -14.35 24.60 8.49
C GLY A 227 -14.03 23.09 8.44
N TYR A 228 -14.01 22.50 7.24
CA TYR A 228 -13.59 21.13 6.95
C TYR A 228 -12.42 21.10 5.95
N ASP A 229 -11.83 22.26 5.66
CA ASP A 229 -10.80 22.52 4.67
C ASP A 229 -9.39 22.66 5.26
N LYS A 230 -9.26 22.40 6.56
CA LYS A 230 -7.98 22.54 7.27
C LYS A 230 -7.08 21.34 7.00
N VAL A 231 -6.04 21.56 6.20
CA VAL A 231 -4.91 20.64 6.12
C VAL A 231 -4.10 20.71 7.42
N GLU A 232 -3.77 19.54 7.98
CA GLU A 232 -2.96 19.44 9.18
C GLU A 232 -1.57 20.04 8.95
N GLU A 233 -1.06 20.83 9.90
CA GLU A 233 0.21 21.58 9.75
C GLU A 233 1.39 20.64 9.46
N VAL A 234 1.44 19.49 10.13
CA VAL A 234 2.47 18.46 9.90
C VAL A 234 2.45 17.89 8.48
N VAL A 235 1.27 17.80 7.86
CA VAL A 235 1.09 17.33 6.48
C VAL A 235 1.55 18.43 5.52
N TRP A 236 1.11 19.67 5.76
CA TRP A 236 1.48 20.79 4.89
C TRP A 236 2.99 21.08 4.93
N ASN A 237 3.63 20.96 6.09
CA ASN A 237 5.08 21.09 6.22
C ASN A 237 5.82 20.06 5.36
N ARG A 238 5.36 18.80 5.30
CA ARG A 238 5.94 17.79 4.39
C ARG A 238 5.78 18.16 2.91
N VAL A 239 4.67 18.79 2.52
CA VAL A 239 4.47 19.30 1.14
C VAL A 239 5.44 20.43 0.82
N LEU A 240 5.63 21.36 1.76
CA LEU A 240 6.55 22.49 1.63
C LEU A 240 8.01 22.03 1.57
N GLU A 241 8.43 21.14 2.46
CA GLU A 241 9.78 20.55 2.49
C GLU A 241 10.12 19.81 1.20
N GLY A 242 9.12 19.18 0.57
CA GLY A 242 9.27 18.54 -0.74
C GLY A 242 9.36 19.53 -1.92
N GLY A 243 9.07 20.82 -1.71
CA GLY A 243 9.02 21.82 -2.78
C GLY A 243 7.84 21.63 -3.74
N HIS A 244 6.71 21.10 -3.24
CA HIS A 244 5.58 20.68 -4.07
C HIS A 244 4.31 21.50 -3.86
N ALA A 245 4.37 22.61 -3.12
CA ALA A 245 3.20 23.46 -2.86
C ALA A 245 2.54 23.97 -4.16
N ASP A 246 3.31 24.30 -5.19
CA ASP A 246 2.80 24.78 -6.48
C ASP A 246 2.02 23.71 -7.28
N SER A 247 2.11 22.43 -6.87
CA SER A 247 1.36 21.33 -7.46
C SER A 247 0.02 21.07 -6.74
N VAL A 248 -0.29 21.84 -5.69
CA VAL A 248 -1.49 21.68 -4.86
C VAL A 248 -2.35 22.94 -4.88
N THR A 249 -3.62 22.78 -5.20
CA THR A 249 -4.66 23.81 -5.04
C THR A 249 -5.58 23.44 -3.87
N LEU A 250 -5.71 24.31 -2.88
CA LEU A 250 -6.72 24.17 -1.81
C LEU A 250 -7.85 25.15 -2.09
N THR A 251 -9.10 24.68 -2.11
CA THR A 251 -10.27 25.49 -2.43
C THR A 251 -11.50 25.05 -1.64
N ASN A 252 -12.52 25.91 -1.61
CA ASN A 252 -13.87 25.56 -1.14
C ASN A 252 -14.87 25.41 -2.30
N SER A 253 -14.43 25.32 -3.56
CA SER A 253 -15.32 25.07 -4.72
C SER A 253 -15.02 23.70 -5.33
N PRO A 254 -16.00 22.77 -5.30
CA PRO A 254 -15.91 21.53 -6.07
C PRO A 254 -15.62 21.78 -7.54
N GLU A 255 -16.25 22.80 -8.14
CA GLU A 255 -16.06 23.15 -9.55
C GLU A 255 -14.61 23.54 -9.86
N GLU A 256 -13.99 24.37 -9.03
CA GLU A 256 -12.57 24.76 -9.19
C GLU A 256 -11.63 23.55 -9.06
N ALA A 257 -11.89 22.66 -8.09
CA ALA A 257 -11.07 21.46 -7.94
C ALA A 257 -11.22 20.52 -9.16
N LEU A 258 -12.45 20.30 -9.64
CA LEU A 258 -12.75 19.35 -10.71
C LEU A 258 -12.28 19.81 -12.10
N HIS A 259 -12.06 21.10 -12.32
CA HIS A 259 -11.58 21.63 -13.60
C HIS A 259 -10.28 20.93 -14.07
N ASP A 260 -10.23 20.45 -15.32
CA ASP A 260 -9.11 19.68 -15.90
C ASP A 260 -8.71 18.39 -15.14
N ALA A 261 -9.55 17.88 -14.23
CA ALA A 261 -9.23 16.66 -13.48
C ALA A 261 -9.14 15.43 -14.40
N ASP A 262 -8.10 14.62 -14.23
CA ASP A 262 -7.99 13.28 -14.79
C ASP A 262 -8.64 12.24 -13.86
N ILE A 263 -8.57 12.48 -12.55
CA ILE A 263 -9.05 11.58 -11.50
C ILE A 263 -9.88 12.36 -10.49
N VAL A 264 -11.09 11.90 -10.22
CA VAL A 264 -12.00 12.42 -9.19
C VAL A 264 -12.01 11.45 -8.02
N VAL A 265 -11.80 11.97 -6.82
CA VAL A 265 -11.72 11.19 -5.58
C VAL A 265 -12.62 11.81 -4.53
N THR A 266 -13.36 10.97 -3.83
CA THR A 266 -14.12 11.37 -2.64
C THR A 266 -14.10 10.25 -1.60
N ASP A 267 -14.58 10.55 -0.41
CA ASP A 267 -14.73 9.62 0.71
C ASP A 267 -15.95 10.04 1.53
N THR A 268 -16.35 9.18 2.47
CA THR A 268 -17.47 9.42 3.34
C THR A 268 -17.28 10.70 4.16
N TRP A 269 -18.29 11.58 4.08
CA TRP A 269 -18.28 12.83 4.85
C TRP A 269 -18.43 12.60 6.35
N ILE A 270 -18.96 11.44 6.75
CA ILE A 270 -19.24 11.08 8.13
C ILE A 270 -18.51 9.77 8.41
N SER A 271 -17.30 9.89 8.94
CA SER A 271 -16.45 8.77 9.33
C SER A 271 -17.01 8.03 10.56
N MET A 272 -16.53 6.80 10.78
CA MET A 272 -16.87 6.05 12.00
C MET A 272 -16.37 6.79 13.25
N GLY A 273 -17.28 7.07 14.18
CA GLY A 273 -17.01 7.87 15.38
C GLY A 273 -17.38 9.36 15.26
N MET A 274 -17.96 9.78 14.13
CA MET A 274 -18.46 11.14 13.90
C MET A 274 -19.99 11.19 13.77
N GLU A 275 -20.69 10.21 14.36
CA GLU A 275 -22.15 10.09 14.24
C GLU A 275 -22.89 11.31 14.80
N ASP A 276 -22.35 11.94 15.86
CA ASP A 276 -22.92 13.13 16.51
C ASP A 276 -22.82 14.39 15.62
N GLU A 277 -21.86 14.44 14.69
CA GLU A 277 -21.66 15.56 13.76
C GLU A 277 -22.49 15.43 12.47
N LYS A 278 -23.23 14.33 12.31
CA LYS A 278 -23.91 13.97 11.06
C LYS A 278 -24.76 15.11 10.49
N ALA A 279 -25.61 15.73 11.30
CA ALA A 279 -26.52 16.77 10.81
C ALA A 279 -25.76 18.02 10.33
N ALA A 280 -24.76 18.46 11.08
CA ALA A 280 -23.94 19.62 10.73
C ALA A 280 -23.12 19.37 9.45
N ARG A 281 -22.57 18.17 9.29
CA ARG A 281 -21.84 17.76 8.07
C ARG A 281 -22.74 17.71 6.85
N LEU A 282 -23.94 17.12 6.95
CA LEU A 282 -24.86 17.09 5.81
C LEU A 282 -25.25 18.49 5.32
N GLU A 283 -25.36 19.46 6.23
CA GLU A 283 -25.63 20.85 5.87
C GLU A 283 -24.41 21.51 5.20
N ALA A 284 -23.23 21.38 5.80
CA ALA A 284 -22.01 21.99 5.30
C ALA A 284 -21.56 21.44 3.93
N PHE A 285 -21.87 20.16 3.65
CA PHE A 285 -21.47 19.47 2.43
C PHE A 285 -22.52 19.55 1.31
N LYS A 286 -23.56 20.38 1.45
CA LYS A 286 -24.48 20.65 0.33
C LYS A 286 -23.69 21.16 -0.88
N GLY A 287 -23.91 20.52 -2.03
CA GLY A 287 -23.18 20.82 -3.26
C GLY A 287 -21.85 20.08 -3.43
N TYR A 288 -21.48 19.16 -2.53
CA TYR A 288 -20.25 18.36 -2.64
C TYR A 288 -20.50 16.92 -3.12
N GLN A 289 -21.76 16.52 -3.36
CA GLN A 289 -22.07 15.18 -3.87
C GLN A 289 -21.58 15.05 -5.31
N ILE A 290 -20.70 14.09 -5.55
CA ILE A 290 -20.20 13.80 -6.89
C ILE A 290 -21.33 13.20 -7.74
N THR A 291 -21.60 13.85 -8.87
CA THR A 291 -22.53 13.40 -9.93
C THR A 291 -21.86 13.61 -11.29
N ASN A 292 -22.30 12.88 -12.33
CA ASN A 292 -21.77 13.08 -13.68
C ASN A 292 -21.94 14.55 -14.13
N SER A 293 -23.12 15.13 -13.86
CA SER A 293 -23.42 16.52 -14.22
C SER A 293 -22.46 17.51 -13.56
N MET A 294 -22.15 17.36 -12.27
CA MET A 294 -21.19 18.22 -11.58
C MET A 294 -19.80 18.14 -12.22
N VAL A 295 -19.29 16.93 -12.43
CA VAL A 295 -17.93 16.69 -12.94
C VAL A 295 -17.79 17.22 -14.37
N GLU A 296 -18.79 17.00 -15.23
CA GLU A 296 -18.80 17.47 -16.60
C GLU A 296 -18.95 19.00 -16.69
N SER A 297 -19.84 19.60 -15.88
CA SER A 297 -20.05 21.04 -15.86
C SER A 297 -18.83 21.81 -15.33
N ALA A 298 -18.05 21.19 -14.44
CA ALA A 298 -16.81 21.74 -13.91
C ALA A 298 -15.65 21.71 -14.92
N GLY A 299 -15.80 21.02 -16.06
CA GLY A 299 -14.75 20.92 -17.07
C GLY A 299 -13.65 19.91 -16.73
N ALA A 300 -13.99 18.81 -16.05
CA ALA A 300 -13.07 17.67 -15.95
C ALA A 300 -12.79 17.07 -17.34
N LYS A 301 -11.68 16.32 -17.49
CA LYS A 301 -11.31 15.73 -18.77
C LYS A 301 -12.32 14.68 -19.22
N PRO A 302 -12.61 14.51 -20.54
CA PRO A 302 -13.65 13.58 -21.02
C PRO A 302 -13.50 12.13 -20.54
N ASP A 303 -12.27 11.66 -20.34
CA ASP A 303 -11.89 10.31 -19.93
C ASP A 303 -11.62 10.17 -18.43
N TRP A 304 -12.09 11.13 -17.61
CA TRP A 304 -11.89 11.14 -16.16
C TRP A 304 -12.25 9.82 -15.49
N LYS A 305 -11.55 9.51 -14.39
CA LYS A 305 -11.72 8.29 -13.59
C LYS A 305 -12.22 8.62 -12.20
N PHE A 306 -12.93 7.68 -11.58
CA PHE A 306 -13.47 7.85 -10.23
C PHE A 306 -12.89 6.82 -9.26
N LEU A 307 -12.44 7.30 -8.09
CA LEU A 307 -11.96 6.46 -6.97
C LEU A 307 -12.75 6.77 -5.69
N HIS A 308 -12.88 5.75 -4.84
CA HIS A 308 -13.53 5.85 -3.54
C HIS A 308 -13.08 4.69 -2.63
N CYS A 309 -12.45 5.00 -1.49
CA CYS A 309 -11.77 4.02 -0.63
C CYS A 309 -12.68 3.01 0.09
N LEU A 310 -13.99 3.31 0.15
CA LEU A 310 -15.07 2.53 0.78
C LEU A 310 -14.98 2.52 2.32
N PRO A 311 -16.12 2.44 3.04
CA PRO A 311 -17.46 2.14 2.54
C PRO A 311 -18.17 3.40 2.05
N ARG A 312 -18.78 3.31 0.88
CA ARG A 312 -19.55 4.40 0.27
C ARG A 312 -20.92 4.51 0.91
N LYS A 313 -21.38 5.75 1.07
CA LYS A 313 -22.75 6.14 1.37
C LYS A 313 -23.31 6.97 0.20
N PRO A 314 -24.65 7.11 0.10
CA PRO A 314 -25.26 7.86 -1.00
C PRO A 314 -24.96 9.36 -0.99
N GLN A 315 -24.43 9.91 0.10
CA GLN A 315 -24.26 11.35 0.26
C GLN A 315 -23.10 11.89 -0.58
N GLU A 316 -21.96 11.21 -0.56
CA GLU A 316 -20.73 11.65 -1.21
C GLU A 316 -20.69 11.46 -2.72
N VAL A 317 -21.43 10.48 -3.23
CA VAL A 317 -21.49 10.16 -4.67
C VAL A 317 -22.80 9.46 -5.01
N ASP A 318 -23.36 9.77 -6.19
CA ASP A 318 -24.56 9.08 -6.70
C ASP A 318 -24.25 7.68 -7.27
N ASP A 319 -25.29 6.92 -7.59
CA ASP A 319 -25.14 5.57 -8.14
C ASP A 319 -24.60 5.58 -9.57
N GLU A 320 -24.89 6.61 -10.36
CA GLU A 320 -24.48 6.71 -11.75
C GLU A 320 -22.98 6.85 -11.91
N VAL A 321 -22.33 7.63 -11.03
CA VAL A 321 -20.87 7.73 -10.97
C VAL A 321 -20.30 6.47 -10.32
N PHE A 322 -20.85 6.06 -9.17
CA PHE A 322 -20.25 4.98 -8.37
C PHE A 322 -20.25 3.62 -9.08
N TYR A 323 -21.33 3.28 -9.79
CA TYR A 323 -21.44 2.05 -10.57
C TYR A 323 -21.20 2.26 -12.06
N GLY A 324 -20.88 3.50 -12.47
CA GLY A 324 -20.66 3.86 -13.86
C GLY A 324 -19.34 3.34 -14.44
N PRO A 325 -19.15 3.45 -15.76
CA PRO A 325 -17.99 2.92 -16.48
C PRO A 325 -16.67 3.65 -16.16
N ARG A 326 -16.73 4.82 -15.51
CA ARG A 326 -15.55 5.59 -15.07
C ARG A 326 -15.08 5.19 -13.67
N SER A 327 -15.89 4.40 -12.95
CA SER A 327 -15.60 3.95 -11.60
C SER A 327 -14.53 2.88 -11.58
N LEU A 328 -13.50 3.12 -10.78
CA LEU A 328 -12.42 2.18 -10.49
C LEU A 328 -12.52 1.61 -9.07
N VAL A 329 -13.63 1.84 -8.37
CA VAL A 329 -13.80 1.52 -6.93
C VAL A 329 -13.57 0.03 -6.61
N PHE A 330 -14.04 -0.88 -7.46
CA PHE A 330 -13.86 -2.32 -7.22
C PHE A 330 -12.46 -2.83 -7.62
N PRO A 331 -11.88 -2.42 -8.76
CA PRO A 331 -10.45 -2.62 -9.03
C PRO A 331 -9.54 -2.09 -7.91
N GLU A 332 -9.81 -0.88 -7.42
CA GLU A 332 -9.14 -0.24 -6.29
C GLU A 332 -9.21 -1.11 -5.03
N ALA A 333 -10.41 -1.59 -4.69
CA ALA A 333 -10.62 -2.48 -3.54
C ALA A 333 -9.86 -3.81 -3.68
N GLU A 334 -9.78 -4.41 -4.88
CA GLU A 334 -8.98 -5.63 -5.11
C GLU A 334 -7.48 -5.32 -4.91
N ASN A 335 -7.01 -4.19 -5.44
CA ASN A 335 -5.60 -3.79 -5.40
C ASN A 335 -5.06 -3.53 -4.00
N ARG A 336 -5.94 -3.36 -3.00
CA ARG A 336 -5.57 -3.40 -1.57
C ARG A 336 -4.84 -4.70 -1.20
N LYS A 337 -5.25 -5.85 -1.76
CA LYS A 337 -4.58 -7.14 -1.51
C LYS A 337 -3.17 -7.14 -2.10
N TRP A 338 -3.03 -6.79 -3.36
CA TRP A 338 -1.76 -6.93 -4.10
C TRP A 338 -0.68 -5.96 -3.61
N THR A 339 -1.08 -4.75 -3.24
CA THR A 339 -0.17 -3.79 -2.60
C THR A 339 0.21 -4.23 -1.19
N THR A 340 -0.72 -4.83 -0.43
CA THR A 340 -0.38 -5.45 0.86
C THR A 340 0.60 -6.62 0.71
N VAL A 341 0.46 -7.46 -0.32
CA VAL A 341 1.43 -8.50 -0.67
C VAL A 341 2.82 -7.91 -0.92
N ALA A 342 2.90 -6.82 -1.69
CA ALA A 342 4.16 -6.12 -1.94
C ALA A 342 4.78 -5.55 -0.65
N CYS A 343 3.98 -4.91 0.19
CA CYS A 343 4.43 -4.41 1.49
C CYS A 343 4.95 -5.55 2.37
N PHE A 344 4.22 -6.66 2.50
CA PHE A 344 4.65 -7.77 3.35
C PHE A 344 5.94 -8.42 2.84
N ASN A 345 6.07 -8.61 1.53
CA ASN A 345 7.33 -9.08 0.94
C ASN A 345 8.51 -8.14 1.21
N GLN A 346 8.27 -6.83 1.20
CA GLN A 346 9.32 -5.83 1.37
C GLN A 346 9.76 -5.71 2.83
N TRP A 347 8.81 -5.60 3.76
CA TRP A 347 9.11 -5.36 5.17
C TRP A 347 9.33 -6.67 5.94
N PHE A 348 8.49 -7.68 5.76
CA PHE A 348 8.58 -8.92 6.56
C PHE A 348 9.48 -9.98 5.90
N GLY A 349 9.66 -9.92 4.57
CA GLY A 349 10.42 -10.93 3.82
C GLY A 349 11.94 -10.81 3.90
N SER A 350 12.45 -9.71 4.46
CA SER A 350 13.90 -9.45 4.56
C SER A 350 14.59 -10.17 5.73
N ARG A 351 13.81 -10.76 6.67
CA ARG A 351 14.33 -11.40 7.88
C ARG A 351 14.40 -12.94 7.84
N THR A 352 13.90 -13.59 6.79
CA THR A 352 13.88 -15.06 6.67
C THR A 352 15.20 -15.68 6.16
N ALA A 353 16.30 -14.94 6.14
CA ALA A 353 17.63 -15.54 6.05
C ALA A 353 18.26 -15.62 7.45
N PRO A 354 18.12 -16.73 8.19
CA PRO A 354 19.02 -16.97 9.29
C PRO A 354 20.43 -17.01 8.72
N VAL A 355 21.30 -16.19 9.31
CA VAL A 355 22.74 -16.34 9.26
C VAL A 355 23.08 -17.69 9.91
N LEU A 356 22.98 -18.76 9.14
CA LEU A 356 23.74 -19.99 9.35
C LEU A 356 24.83 -20.05 8.27
N ALA A 357 25.55 -18.94 8.10
CA ALA A 357 26.84 -18.95 7.44
C ALA A 357 27.91 -19.14 8.52
N ASN A 358 28.54 -20.32 8.50
CA ASN A 358 29.78 -20.67 9.19
C ASN A 358 29.73 -20.73 10.73
N ARG A 359 29.22 -21.85 11.25
CA ARG A 359 29.96 -22.53 12.30
C ARG A 359 30.75 -23.64 11.62
N GLU A 360 32.03 -23.40 11.42
CA GLU A 360 32.99 -24.47 11.15
C GLU A 360 32.82 -25.51 12.25
N VAL A 361 32.40 -26.70 11.86
CA VAL A 361 32.54 -27.88 12.70
C VAL A 361 34.04 -28.12 12.77
N SER A 362 34.69 -27.69 13.86
CA SER A 362 36.06 -28.11 14.13
C SER A 362 36.04 -29.64 14.25
N GLU A 363 36.67 -30.32 13.30
CA GLU A 363 36.96 -31.74 13.39
C GLU A 363 37.58 -32.02 14.75
N HIS A 364 36.93 -32.87 15.53
CA HIS A 364 37.53 -33.43 16.74
C HIS A 364 38.80 -34.18 16.35
N GLU A 365 39.94 -33.75 16.88
CA GLU A 365 41.15 -34.56 16.94
C GLU A 365 40.82 -35.89 17.65
N PRO A 366 41.33 -37.03 17.18
CA PRO A 366 41.16 -38.30 17.87
C PRO A 366 41.91 -38.24 19.20
N THR A 367 41.17 -38.36 20.30
CA THR A 367 41.69 -38.59 21.64
C THR A 367 42.59 -39.83 21.63
N GLN A 368 43.86 -39.65 21.97
CA GLN A 368 44.75 -40.75 22.33
C GLN A 368 44.17 -41.50 23.54
N GLU A 369 43.98 -42.80 23.39
CA GLU A 369 43.69 -43.71 24.50
C GLU A 369 44.90 -43.74 25.47
N PRO A 370 44.67 -43.79 26.79
CA PRO A 370 45.75 -44.05 27.73
C PRO A 370 46.12 -45.54 27.71
N GLU A 371 47.41 -45.82 27.72
CA GLU A 371 48.02 -47.15 27.85
C GLU A 371 47.43 -47.96 29.02
N VAL A 372 47.25 -49.27 28.79
CA VAL A 372 47.15 -50.28 29.86
C VAL A 372 48.07 -51.45 29.51
N ASP A 373 49.05 -51.62 30.40
CA ASP A 373 50.06 -52.69 30.62
C ASP A 373 51.24 -52.89 29.64
#